data_AF-A0A0N8W776-F1
#
_entry.id   AF-A0A0N8W776-F1
#
_cell.length_a   1.000
_cell.length_b   1.000
_cell.length_c   1.000
_cell.angle_alpha   90.00
_cell.angle_beta   90.00
_cell.angle_gamma   90.00
#
_symmetry.space_group_name_H-M   'P 1'
#
loop_
_entity.id
_entity.type
_entity.pdbx_description
1 polymer ?
#
loop_
_entity_poly.entity_id
_entity_poly.type
_entity_poly.pdbx_seq_one_letter_code
_entity_poly.pdbx_strand_id
1 'polypeptide(L)'
;MQKTMYREDAFTGLEAAIVLIAFVAVATVFSFVVLGAGFFTTQKSQDVVYGGVSQASSSMEIVGDVFGLKNGTTSEIDRIRFTVALTVGGLPVDCSEITLTWSDAGTVSILAAEGVLYDKGVYPGAGKWRIIDIQNGATT
;
A
#
# COMPACT_ATOMS: atom_id res chain seq x y z
N MET A 1 -18.17 -84.35 18.15
CA MET A 1 -18.60 -82.95 17.94
C MET A 1 -17.36 -82.08 18.01
N GLN A 2 -16.84 -81.64 16.87
CA GLN A 2 -15.61 -80.84 16.81
C GLN A 2 -16.00 -79.37 16.89
N LYS A 3 -15.66 -78.71 17.99
CA LYS A 3 -15.91 -77.29 18.23
C LYS A 3 -14.83 -76.50 17.48
N THR A 4 -15.19 -75.87 16.37
CA THR A 4 -14.33 -74.89 15.69
C THR A 4 -14.28 -73.62 16.55
N MET A 5 -13.11 -73.34 17.16
CA MET A 5 -12.86 -72.04 17.81
C MET A 5 -12.59 -70.99 16.72
N TYR A 6 -13.52 -70.05 16.55
CA TYR A 6 -13.25 -68.82 15.82
C TYR A 6 -12.42 -67.90 16.73
N ARG A 7 -11.20 -67.52 16.32
CA ARG A 7 -10.39 -66.51 17.00
C ARG A 7 -10.87 -65.13 16.56
N GLU A 8 -11.52 -64.40 17.45
CA GLU A 8 -12.02 -63.03 17.22
C GLU A 8 -10.90 -61.98 17.28
N ASP A 9 -9.70 -62.35 17.76
CA ASP A 9 -8.53 -61.47 17.92
C ASP A 9 -8.06 -60.78 16.62
N ALA A 10 -8.39 -61.32 15.44
CA ALA A 10 -8.05 -60.71 14.16
C ALA A 10 -8.93 -59.49 13.78
N PHE A 11 -10.11 -59.33 14.40
CA PHE A 11 -11.03 -58.22 14.11
C PHE A 11 -10.63 -56.92 14.82
N THR A 12 -10.07 -56.99 16.03
CA THR A 12 -9.70 -55.78 16.81
C THR A 12 -8.54 -55.01 16.18
N GLY A 13 -7.62 -55.70 15.51
CA GLY A 13 -6.49 -55.08 14.79
C GLY A 13 -6.90 -54.42 13.47
N LEU A 14 -7.87 -55.00 12.76
CA LEU A 14 -8.43 -54.43 11.54
C LEU A 14 -9.21 -53.15 11.84
N GLU A 15 -10.00 -53.13 12.92
CA GLU A 15 -10.73 -51.95 13.39
C GLU A 15 -9.77 -50.82 13.78
N ALA A 16 -8.70 -51.15 14.53
CA ALA A 16 -7.66 -50.18 14.87
C ALA A 16 -6.93 -49.63 13.63
N ALA A 17 -6.66 -50.46 12.62
CA ALA A 17 -6.01 -50.04 11.38
C ALA A 17 -6.88 -49.07 10.55
N ILE A 18 -8.19 -49.32 10.47
CA ILE A 18 -9.14 -48.42 9.78
C ILE A 18 -9.18 -47.05 10.48
N VAL A 19 -9.25 -47.05 11.81
CA VAL A 19 -9.21 -45.80 12.60
C VAL A 19 -7.87 -45.07 12.40
N LEU A 20 -6.75 -45.79 12.37
CA LEU A 20 -5.43 -45.21 12.11
C LEU A 20 -5.37 -44.51 10.74
N ILE A 21 -5.86 -45.16 9.67
CA ILE A 21 -5.90 -44.55 8.33
C ILE A 21 -6.78 -43.31 8.32
N ALA A 22 -7.95 -43.35 8.96
CA ALA A 22 -8.84 -42.20 9.07
C ALA A 22 -8.16 -41.03 9.81
N PHE A 23 -7.44 -41.31 10.90
CA PHE A 23 -6.67 -40.30 11.64
C PHE A 23 -5.56 -39.67 10.78
N VAL A 24 -4.80 -40.49 10.05
CA VAL A 24 -3.74 -40.00 9.16
C VAL A 24 -4.32 -39.16 8.01
N ALA A 25 -5.47 -39.56 7.45
CA ALA A 25 -6.14 -38.80 6.40
C ALA A 25 -6.57 -37.41 6.90
N VAL A 26 -7.20 -37.33 8.08
CA VAL A 26 -7.58 -36.05 8.71
C VAL A 26 -6.34 -35.19 8.99
N ALA A 27 -5.27 -35.78 9.54
CA ALA A 27 -4.03 -35.07 9.79
C ALA A 27 -3.38 -34.51 8.50
N THR A 28 -3.47 -35.25 7.40
CA THR A 28 -2.92 -34.83 6.09
C THR A 28 -3.69 -33.64 5.52
N VAL A 29 -5.02 -33.70 5.51
CA VAL A 29 -5.87 -32.59 5.04
C VAL A 29 -5.69 -31.36 5.92
N PHE A 30 -5.66 -31.55 7.24
CA PHE A 30 -5.41 -30.47 8.19
C PHE A 30 -4.05 -29.81 7.94
N SER A 31 -2.99 -30.59 7.76
CA SER A 31 -1.64 -30.06 7.48
C SER A 31 -1.59 -29.27 6.17
N PHE A 32 -2.28 -29.73 5.12
CA PHE A 32 -2.37 -28.99 3.86
C PHE A 32 -3.04 -27.62 4.04
N VAL A 33 -4.15 -27.56 4.78
CA VAL A 33 -4.86 -26.30 5.06
C VAL A 33 -4.00 -25.36 5.90
N VAL A 34 -3.33 -25.87 6.94
CA VAL A 34 -2.45 -25.08 7.80
C VAL A 34 -1.26 -24.52 7.01
N LEU A 35 -0.62 -25.34 6.15
CA LEU A 35 0.47 -24.87 5.30
C LEU A 35 -0.02 -23.84 4.27
N GLY A 36 -1.18 -24.06 3.64
CA GLY A 36 -1.77 -23.13 2.69
C GLY A 36 -2.11 -21.78 3.31
N ALA A 37 -2.77 -21.79 4.48
CA ALA A 37 -3.03 -20.58 5.26
C ALA A 37 -1.74 -19.92 5.74
N GLY A 38 -0.75 -20.70 6.19
CA GLY A 38 0.55 -20.21 6.64
C GLY A 38 1.33 -19.49 5.53
N PHE A 39 1.33 -20.02 4.31
CA PHE A 39 1.95 -19.36 3.15
C PHE A 39 1.21 -18.06 2.78
N PHE A 40 -0.12 -18.06 2.77
CA PHE A 40 -0.89 -16.84 2.54
C PHE A 40 -0.60 -15.76 3.59
N THR A 41 -0.61 -16.13 4.88
CA THR A 41 -0.27 -15.20 5.97
C THR A 41 1.16 -14.68 5.84
N THR A 42 2.12 -15.53 5.47
CA THR A 42 3.52 -15.12 5.28
C THR A 42 3.66 -14.13 4.12
N GLN A 43 3.06 -14.43 2.96
CA GLN A 43 3.06 -13.51 1.81
C GLN A 43 2.40 -12.19 2.18
N LYS A 44 1.22 -12.23 2.82
CA LYS A 44 0.52 -11.01 3.22
C LYS A 44 1.30 -10.20 4.26
N SER A 45 2.02 -10.86 5.17
CA SER A 45 2.88 -10.19 6.14
C SER A 45 4.05 -9.49 5.45
N GLN A 46 4.65 -10.12 4.42
CA GLN A 46 5.69 -9.48 3.63
C GLN A 46 5.15 -8.23 2.91
N ASP A 47 3.99 -8.32 2.25
CA ASP A 47 3.38 -7.17 1.58
C ASP A 47 3.12 -6.01 2.54
N VAL A 48 2.61 -6.31 3.74
CA VAL A 48 2.33 -5.29 4.77
C VAL A 48 3.64 -4.69 5.32
N VAL A 49 4.69 -5.49 5.51
CA VAL A 49 6.00 -4.99 5.96
C VAL A 49 6.60 -4.07 4.89
N TYR A 50 6.65 -4.49 3.63
CA TYR A 50 7.16 -3.66 2.55
C TYR A 50 6.32 -2.40 2.35
N GLY A 51 4.99 -2.53 2.37
CA GLY A 51 4.08 -1.39 2.29
C GLY A 51 4.24 -0.42 3.45
N GLY A 52 4.39 -0.93 4.69
CA GLY A 52 4.57 -0.12 5.89
C GLY A 52 5.91 0.60 5.92
N VAL A 53 7.00 -0.07 5.55
CA VAL A 53 8.33 0.57 5.40
C VAL A 53 8.28 1.62 4.30
N SER A 54 7.64 1.30 3.17
CA SER A 54 7.48 2.25 2.06
C SER A 54 6.70 3.49 2.49
N GLN A 55 5.57 3.32 3.18
CA GLN A 55 4.75 4.41 3.69
C GLN A 55 5.49 5.25 4.74
N ALA A 56 6.22 4.60 5.67
CA ALA A 56 7.00 5.31 6.67
C ALA A 56 8.19 6.09 6.07
N SER A 57 8.77 5.59 4.98
CA SER A 57 9.87 6.24 4.26
C SER A 57 9.39 7.26 3.24
N SER A 58 8.11 7.24 2.85
CA SER A 58 7.51 8.18 1.88
C SER A 58 7.11 9.48 2.56
N SER A 59 8.11 10.27 2.96
CA SER A 59 7.89 11.62 3.49
C SER A 59 8.43 12.68 2.54
N MET A 60 7.74 13.81 2.49
CA MET A 60 8.05 14.95 1.65
C MET A 60 8.10 16.19 2.55
N GLU A 61 9.07 17.05 2.30
CA GLU A 61 9.24 18.30 3.01
C GLU A 61 9.23 19.48 2.04
N ILE A 62 8.80 20.64 2.55
CA ILE A 62 8.93 21.90 1.81
C ILE A 62 10.38 22.34 1.95
N VAL A 63 11.05 22.54 0.81
CA VAL A 63 12.44 22.99 0.75
C VAL A 63 12.46 24.44 0.30
N GLY A 64 13.06 25.29 1.14
CA GLY A 64 13.17 26.73 0.89
C GLY A 64 11.91 27.50 1.29
N ASP A 65 11.76 28.68 0.71
CA ASP A 65 10.70 29.63 1.07
C ASP A 65 9.42 29.41 0.26
N VAL A 66 8.30 29.84 0.86
CA VAL A 66 6.99 29.89 0.22
C VAL A 66 6.78 31.29 -0.37
N PHE A 67 6.61 31.36 -1.70
CA PHE A 67 6.47 32.61 -2.43
C PHE A 67 5.00 32.89 -2.78
N GLY A 68 4.51 34.08 -2.42
CA GLY A 68 3.27 34.63 -2.96
C GLY A 68 3.52 35.39 -4.26
N LEU A 69 2.90 34.97 -5.35
CA LEU A 69 2.99 35.62 -6.65
C LEU A 69 1.73 36.43 -6.90
N LYS A 70 1.88 37.71 -7.24
CA LYS A 70 0.79 38.55 -7.71
C LYS A 70 0.55 38.39 -9.21
N ASN A 71 -0.68 38.59 -9.64
CA ASN A 71 -0.98 38.80 -11.05
C ASN A 71 -0.67 40.26 -11.42
N GLY A 72 -0.39 40.56 -12.69
CA GLY A 72 -0.04 41.91 -13.15
C GLY A 72 -1.16 42.94 -13.02
N THR A 73 -2.40 42.47 -12.79
CA THR A 73 -3.62 43.29 -12.81
C THR A 73 -4.10 43.72 -11.43
N THR A 74 -3.75 42.97 -10.37
CA THR A 74 -4.19 43.25 -8.99
C THR A 74 -2.98 43.36 -8.06
N SER A 75 -3.14 44.05 -6.93
CA SER A 75 -2.10 44.14 -5.88
C SER A 75 -2.20 43.00 -4.86
N GLU A 76 -2.98 41.97 -5.16
CA GLU A 76 -3.28 40.85 -4.28
C GLU A 76 -2.41 39.63 -4.65
N ILE A 77 -2.24 38.71 -3.71
CA ILE A 77 -1.58 37.43 -3.97
C ILE A 77 -2.55 36.57 -4.79
N ASP A 78 -2.13 36.22 -6.01
CA ASP A 78 -2.92 35.39 -6.94
C ASP A 78 -2.53 33.91 -6.81
N ARG A 79 -1.26 33.63 -6.50
CA ARG A 79 -0.71 32.26 -6.50
C ARG A 79 0.30 32.07 -5.39
N ILE A 80 0.47 30.82 -5.00
CA ILE A 80 1.50 30.41 -4.05
C ILE A 80 2.41 29.40 -4.76
N ARG A 81 3.71 29.61 -4.63
CA ARG A 81 4.75 28.73 -5.14
C ARG A 81 5.61 28.28 -3.98
N PHE A 82 5.76 26.98 -3.83
CA PHE A 82 6.69 26.37 -2.91
C PHE A 82 7.33 25.17 -3.60
N THR A 83 8.53 24.80 -3.14
CA THR A 83 9.25 23.64 -3.65
C THR A 83 9.16 22.54 -2.61
N VAL A 84 8.93 21.32 -3.08
CA VAL A 84 8.91 20.13 -2.24
C VAL A 84 10.02 19.18 -2.67
N ALA A 85 10.61 18.48 -1.71
CA ALA A 85 11.56 17.42 -1.95
C ALA A 85 11.23 16.21 -1.07
N LEU A 86 11.73 15.05 -1.48
CA LEU A 86 11.73 13.89 -0.61
C LEU A 86 12.66 14.16 0.57
N THR A 87 12.26 13.72 1.76
CA THR A 87 13.18 13.70 2.89
C THR A 87 14.38 12.81 2.58
N VAL A 88 15.49 13.01 3.28
CA VAL A 88 16.72 12.24 3.03
C VAL A 88 16.46 10.74 3.21
N GLY A 89 16.70 9.96 2.14
CA GLY A 89 16.45 8.52 2.12
C GLY A 89 15.00 8.13 1.81
N GLY A 90 14.14 9.10 1.47
CA GLY A 90 12.75 8.86 1.10
C GLY A 90 12.61 8.15 -0.25
N LEU A 91 11.54 7.37 -0.38
CA LEU A 91 11.20 6.69 -1.64
C LEU A 91 10.52 7.64 -2.63
N PRO A 92 10.57 7.37 -3.95
CA PRO A 92 9.84 8.14 -4.94
C PRO A 92 8.34 8.20 -4.62
N VAL A 93 7.78 9.41 -4.66
CA VAL A 93 6.34 9.66 -4.45
C VAL A 93 5.71 9.98 -5.80
N ASP A 94 4.57 9.36 -6.09
CA ASP A 94 3.77 9.69 -7.26
C ASP A 94 2.98 10.98 -7.00
N CYS A 95 3.31 12.03 -7.76
CA CYS A 95 2.63 13.30 -7.63
C CYS A 95 1.19 13.29 -8.18
N SER A 96 0.79 12.31 -8.98
CA SER A 96 -0.57 12.24 -9.54
C SER A 96 -1.65 11.94 -8.50
N GLU A 97 -1.27 11.27 -7.40
CA GLU A 97 -2.15 10.91 -6.29
C GLU A 97 -2.14 11.96 -5.15
N ILE A 98 -1.39 13.06 -5.32
CA ILE A 98 -1.31 14.11 -4.31
C ILE A 98 -2.61 14.93 -4.30
N THR A 99 -3.15 15.14 -3.11
CA THR A 99 -4.26 16.07 -2.87
C THR A 99 -3.74 17.30 -2.14
N LEU A 100 -3.98 18.48 -2.70
CA LEU A 100 -3.60 19.75 -2.08
C LEU A 100 -4.84 20.44 -1.49
N THR A 101 -4.83 20.66 -0.18
CA THR A 101 -5.90 21.37 0.53
C THR A 101 -5.44 22.77 0.88
N TRP A 102 -6.18 23.76 0.40
CA TRP A 102 -6.03 25.16 0.77
C TRP A 102 -7.01 25.50 1.90
N SER A 103 -6.57 26.30 2.87
CA SER A 103 -7.44 26.82 3.93
C SER A 103 -7.11 28.29 4.18
N ASP A 104 -8.16 29.11 4.23
CA ASP A 104 -8.11 30.48 4.74
C ASP A 104 -8.95 30.61 6.01
N ALA A 105 -9.15 31.84 6.50
CA ALA A 105 -9.88 32.11 7.75
C ALA A 105 -11.38 31.74 7.69
N GLY A 106 -11.95 31.57 6.50
CA GLY A 106 -13.38 31.29 6.32
C GLY A 106 -13.70 29.98 5.60
N THR A 107 -12.75 29.43 4.83
CA THR A 107 -13.02 28.30 3.94
C THR A 107 -11.85 27.33 3.85
N VAL A 108 -12.19 26.04 3.73
CA VAL A 108 -11.27 24.96 3.34
C VAL A 108 -11.68 24.49 1.94
N SER A 109 -10.74 24.38 1.02
CA SER A 109 -10.99 23.95 -0.36
C SER A 109 -9.91 22.98 -0.81
N ILE A 110 -10.32 21.88 -1.43
CA ILE A 110 -9.39 20.95 -2.08
C ILE A 110 -9.13 21.48 -3.49
N LEU A 111 -7.86 21.73 -3.81
CA LEU A 111 -7.45 22.16 -5.13
C LEU A 111 -7.42 20.96 -6.07
N ALA A 112 -8.06 21.08 -7.22
CA ALA A 112 -7.99 20.04 -8.25
C ALA A 112 -6.64 20.07 -8.96
N ALA A 113 -6.10 18.90 -9.29
CA ALA A 113 -4.96 18.84 -10.19
C ALA A 113 -5.33 19.36 -11.58
N GLU A 114 -4.42 20.08 -12.23
CA GLU A 114 -4.61 20.46 -13.64
C GLU A 114 -4.55 19.21 -14.53
N GLY A 115 -5.27 19.22 -15.66
CA GLY A 115 -5.31 18.06 -16.57
C GLY A 115 -3.93 17.64 -17.10
N VAL A 116 -2.98 18.58 -17.15
CA VAL A 116 -1.55 18.31 -17.35
C VAL A 116 -0.80 18.68 -16.07
N LEU A 117 -0.29 17.68 -15.37
CA LEU A 117 0.35 17.84 -14.06
C LEU A 117 1.67 18.62 -14.11
N TYR A 118 2.48 18.41 -15.15
CA TYR A 118 3.77 19.09 -15.30
C TYR A 118 3.82 19.84 -16.62
N ASP A 119 4.07 21.15 -16.54
CA ASP A 119 4.24 22.01 -17.70
C ASP A 119 5.14 23.19 -17.34
N LYS A 120 6.31 23.24 -17.96
CA LYS A 120 7.39 24.11 -17.52
C LYS A 120 7.01 25.58 -17.71
N GLY A 121 6.98 26.32 -16.61
CA GLY A 121 6.69 27.76 -16.63
C GLY A 121 5.22 28.12 -16.88
N VAL A 122 4.32 27.15 -16.99
CA VAL A 122 2.89 27.40 -17.17
C VAL A 122 2.19 27.30 -15.83
N TYR A 123 1.48 28.36 -15.45
CA TYR A 123 0.78 28.43 -14.17
C TYR A 123 -0.58 27.71 -14.21
N PRO A 124 -1.07 27.18 -13.08
CA PRO A 124 -2.39 26.56 -13.01
C PRO A 124 -3.50 27.59 -13.13
N GLY A 125 -4.69 27.12 -13.54
CA GLY A 125 -5.92 27.91 -13.48
C GLY A 125 -6.40 28.15 -12.05
N ALA A 126 -7.44 28.98 -11.89
CA ALA A 126 -8.03 29.25 -10.58
C ALA A 126 -8.56 27.96 -9.93
N GLY A 127 -8.29 27.78 -8.63
CA GLY A 127 -8.72 26.61 -7.86
C GLY A 127 -7.98 25.31 -8.20
N LYS A 128 -6.86 25.38 -8.93
CA LYS A 128 -6.09 24.22 -9.36
C LYS A 128 -4.62 24.31 -8.94
N TRP A 129 -3.96 23.16 -8.93
CA TRP A 129 -2.52 23.06 -8.69
C TRP A 129 -1.84 22.28 -9.82
N ARG A 130 -0.55 22.56 -10.03
CA ARG A 130 0.31 21.83 -10.96
C ARG A 130 1.80 22.03 -10.64
N ILE A 131 2.65 21.21 -11.24
CA ILE A 131 4.11 21.29 -11.15
C ILE A 131 4.61 22.19 -12.29
N ILE A 132 5.29 23.27 -11.91
CA ILE A 132 5.78 24.29 -12.85
C ILE A 132 7.25 24.10 -13.23
N ASP A 133 8.00 23.35 -12.41
CA ASP A 133 9.42 23.13 -12.56
C ASP A 133 9.83 21.90 -11.73
N ILE A 134 10.79 21.12 -12.24
CA ILE A 134 11.33 19.94 -11.56
C ILE A 134 12.85 20.09 -11.56
N GLN A 135 13.42 20.19 -10.36
CA GLN A 135 14.86 20.26 -10.17
C GLN A 135 15.42 18.83 -10.13
N ASN A 136 16.53 18.58 -10.82
CA ASN A 136 17.14 17.24 -10.97
C ASN A 136 16.18 16.18 -11.53
N GLY A 137 15.25 16.56 -12.42
CA GLY A 137 14.41 15.60 -13.12
C GLY A 137 15.28 14.54 -13.79
N ALA A 138 15.01 13.26 -13.50
CA ALA A 138 15.69 12.18 -14.19
C ALA A 138 15.43 12.35 -15.69
N THR A 139 16.48 12.68 -16.45
CA THR A 139 16.50 12.47 -17.90
C THR A 139 16.40 10.96 -18.08
N THR A 140 15.21 10.49 -18.42
CA THR A 140 15.06 9.20 -19.12
C THR A 140 15.89 9.23 -20.39
#